data_AF-A0A840VDC8-F1
#
_entry.id   AF-A0A840VDC8-F1
#
_cell.length_a   1.000
_cell.length_b   1.000
_cell.length_c   1.000
_cell.angle_alpha   90.00
_cell.angle_beta   90.00
_cell.angle_gamma   90.00
#
_symmetry.space_group_name_H-M   'P 1'
#
loop_
_entity.id
_entity.type
_entity.pdbx_description
1 polymer ?
#
loop_
_entity_poly.entity_id
_entity_poly.type
_entity_poly.pdbx_seq_one_letter_code
_entity_poly.pdbx_strand_id
1 'polypeptide(L)'
;MKTQILCATALLSGWGGLLEARDFQIRALSVFQGYPSSGEVYVHEAGGSGTAVKLKRYLNHESQLLELKGNHVIFTTEASAESIGDETKKLGELDLPAKLARGIVFFSPADGDEPAAAHLVDDSAKGFPAGTFKVINLSSLEVKIELEQKPFPCAPQKETLIAKAPVNDRNASGMRAFYEDEAAPQGWKQFAASMWPNPGKKRGLQIILPAQGGQAVTLRGFNDVVEVK
;
A
#
# COMPACT_ATOMS: atom_id res chain seq x y z
N MET A 1 18.57 57.03 38.47
CA MET A 1 18.84 55.58 38.33
C MET A 1 17.79 54.81 39.12
N LYS A 2 16.89 54.10 38.43
CA LYS A 2 16.26 52.81 38.80
C LYS A 2 15.13 52.55 37.81
N THR A 3 15.51 51.96 36.68
CA THR A 3 14.59 51.43 35.67
C THR A 3 14.13 50.06 36.16
N GLN A 4 12.83 49.90 36.43
CA GLN A 4 12.22 48.59 36.66
C GLN A 4 11.87 47.98 35.30
N ILE A 5 12.51 46.86 34.99
CA ILE A 5 12.21 46.02 33.84
C ILE A 5 11.07 45.09 34.25
N LEU A 6 9.87 45.32 33.69
CA LEU A 6 8.79 44.35 33.72
C LEU A 6 9.15 43.18 32.80
N CYS A 7 9.38 42.02 33.41
CA CYS A 7 9.59 40.76 32.71
C CYS A 7 8.23 40.28 32.20
N ALA A 8 8.03 40.28 30.88
CA ALA A 8 6.84 39.75 30.24
C ALA A 8 6.83 38.22 30.37
N THR A 9 5.91 37.69 31.16
CA THR A 9 5.61 36.26 31.23
C THR A 9 4.95 35.84 29.92
N ALA A 10 5.72 35.24 29.02
CA ALA A 10 5.19 34.61 27.81
C ALA A 10 4.41 33.35 28.19
N LEU A 11 3.08 33.46 28.21
CA LEU A 11 2.15 32.33 28.19
C LEU A 11 2.34 31.56 26.89
N LEU A 12 3.10 30.46 26.93
CA LEU A 12 3.08 29.43 25.90
C LEU A 12 1.73 28.69 25.99
N SER A 13 0.70 29.26 25.39
CA SER A 13 -0.49 28.52 24.99
C SER A 13 -0.15 27.76 23.70
N GLY A 14 0.58 26.66 23.86
CA GLY A 14 0.80 25.70 22.79
C GLY A 14 -0.55 25.17 22.33
N TRP A 15 -0.90 25.48 21.08
CA TRP A 15 -2.09 25.00 20.38
C TRP A 15 -2.13 23.47 20.38
N GLY A 16 -2.78 22.88 21.39
CA GLY A 16 -3.37 21.56 21.26
C GLY A 16 -4.60 21.70 20.38
N GLY A 17 -4.40 21.81 19.07
CA GLY A 17 -5.50 21.61 18.12
C GLY A 17 -6.05 20.21 18.39
N LEU A 18 -7.27 20.15 18.93
CA LEU A 18 -8.04 18.91 18.94
C LEU A 18 -8.06 18.45 17.47
N LEU A 19 -7.34 17.38 17.16
CA LEU A 19 -7.45 16.79 15.85
C LEU A 19 -8.89 16.29 15.74
N GLU A 20 -9.67 16.91 14.84
CA GLU A 20 -11.04 16.49 14.60
C GLU A 20 -11.03 15.05 14.10
N ALA A 21 -11.91 14.23 14.67
CA ALA A 21 -12.12 12.87 14.18
C ALA A 21 -12.48 12.93 12.69
N ARG A 22 -11.86 12.08 11.90
CA ARG A 22 -12.10 11.97 10.47
C ARG A 22 -12.43 10.53 10.09
N ASP A 23 -13.31 10.43 9.12
CA ASP A 23 -13.69 9.17 8.52
C ASP A 23 -12.64 8.71 7.50
N PHE A 24 -12.18 7.47 7.63
CA PHE A 24 -11.28 6.83 6.68
C PHE A 24 -11.83 5.48 6.23
N GLN A 25 -12.04 5.31 4.94
CA GLN A 25 -12.47 4.04 4.36
C GLN A 25 -11.27 3.16 4.04
N ILE A 26 -11.16 2.01 4.70
CA ILE A 26 -10.06 1.06 4.52
C ILE A 26 -10.52 -0.21 3.80
N ARG A 27 -9.67 -0.71 2.90
CA ARG A 27 -9.71 -2.08 2.38
C ARG A 27 -8.37 -2.74 2.67
N ALA A 28 -8.35 -3.79 3.49
CA ALA A 28 -7.11 -4.49 3.85
C ALA A 28 -6.89 -5.71 2.95
N LEU A 29 -5.68 -5.83 2.39
CA LEU A 29 -5.28 -6.86 1.45
C LEU A 29 -4.06 -7.66 1.95
N SER A 30 -4.19 -8.97 1.94
CA SER A 30 -3.11 -9.92 2.15
C SER A 30 -2.44 -10.25 0.82
N VAL A 31 -1.15 -9.91 0.68
CA VAL A 31 -0.38 -10.18 -0.54
C VAL A 31 0.25 -11.58 -0.51
N PHE A 32 0.47 -12.11 0.68
CA PHE A 32 1.10 -13.41 0.92
C PHE A 32 0.10 -14.40 1.52
N GLN A 33 0.13 -15.64 1.03
CA GLN A 33 -0.78 -16.66 1.53
C GLN A 33 -0.56 -16.91 3.02
N GLY A 34 -1.63 -16.76 3.81
CA GLY A 34 -1.60 -17.02 5.25
C GLY A 34 -0.92 -15.93 6.08
N TYR A 35 -0.65 -14.75 5.49
CA TYR A 35 -0.04 -13.64 6.22
C TYR A 35 -0.89 -12.36 6.19
N PRO A 36 -1.21 -11.79 7.36
CA PRO A 36 -1.29 -12.48 8.65
C PRO A 36 -2.33 -13.63 8.64
N SER A 37 -2.14 -14.60 9.53
CA SER A 37 -2.88 -15.87 9.54
C SER A 37 -4.31 -15.76 10.10
N SER A 38 -4.60 -14.71 10.85
CA SER A 38 -5.88 -14.44 11.52
C SER A 38 -7.04 -14.13 10.57
N GLY A 39 -6.77 -13.65 9.36
CA GLY A 39 -7.81 -13.13 8.45
C GLY A 39 -8.37 -11.75 8.85
N GLU A 40 -7.83 -11.15 9.91
CA GLU A 40 -8.14 -9.82 10.40
C GLU A 40 -6.86 -9.14 10.90
N VAL A 41 -6.82 -7.82 10.83
CA VAL A 41 -5.76 -6.97 11.39
C VAL A 41 -6.39 -5.94 12.29
N TYR A 42 -5.67 -5.47 13.30
CA TYR A 42 -6.17 -4.46 14.22
C TYR A 42 -5.49 -3.13 13.96
N VAL A 43 -6.28 -2.08 13.85
CA VAL A 43 -5.79 -0.71 13.60
C VAL A 43 -5.86 0.07 14.90
N HIS A 44 -4.72 0.58 15.32
CA HIS A 44 -4.54 1.35 16.53
C HIS A 44 -4.22 2.81 16.22
N GLU A 45 -4.82 3.71 16.99
CA GLU A 45 -4.28 5.04 17.24
C GLU A 45 -3.51 4.99 18.57
N ALA A 46 -2.52 5.86 18.75
CA ALA A 46 -1.59 5.80 19.88
C ALA A 46 -2.30 5.57 21.24
N GLY A 47 -1.97 4.46 21.90
CA GLY A 47 -2.48 4.10 23.23
C GLY A 47 -3.92 3.58 23.31
N GLY A 48 -4.59 3.37 22.16
CA GLY A 48 -5.97 2.86 22.10
C GLY A 48 -6.08 1.36 21.86
N SER A 49 -7.26 0.80 22.15
CA SER A 49 -7.64 -0.55 21.71
C SER A 49 -7.75 -0.60 20.19
N GLY A 50 -7.34 -1.71 19.59
CA GLY A 50 -7.34 -1.89 18.15
C GLY A 50 -8.75 -2.10 17.58
N THR A 51 -9.04 -1.45 16.46
CA THR A 51 -10.27 -1.68 15.68
C THR A 51 -10.03 -2.78 14.67
N ALA A 52 -10.85 -3.84 14.68
CA ALA A 52 -10.71 -4.97 13.78
C ALA A 52 -11.04 -4.59 12.32
N VAL A 53 -10.12 -4.89 11.41
CA VAL A 53 -10.26 -4.71 9.97
C VAL A 53 -10.09 -6.06 9.29
N LYS A 54 -11.09 -6.45 8.50
CA LYS A 54 -11.11 -7.70 7.76
C LYS A 54 -10.05 -7.69 6.68
N LEU A 55 -9.15 -8.67 6.74
CA LEU A 55 -8.10 -8.86 5.75
C LEU A 55 -8.58 -9.80 4.64
N LYS A 56 -8.52 -9.34 3.40
CA LYS A 56 -8.97 -10.12 2.24
C LYS A 56 -7.80 -10.56 1.38
N ARG A 57 -8.03 -11.58 0.55
CA ARG A 57 -7.08 -12.03 -0.50
C ARG A 57 -7.48 -11.56 -1.90
N TYR A 58 -8.50 -10.71 -1.97
CA TYR A 58 -9.07 -10.16 -3.19
C TYR A 58 -9.59 -8.75 -2.92
N LEU A 59 -9.73 -7.95 -3.98
CA LEU A 59 -10.24 -6.58 -3.90
C LEU A 59 -11.65 -6.50 -4.49
N ASN A 60 -12.59 -6.00 -3.69
CA ASN A 60 -13.97 -5.75 -4.07
C ASN A 60 -14.47 -4.43 -3.46
N HIS A 61 -15.76 -4.14 -3.62
CA HIS A 61 -16.36 -2.87 -3.20
C HIS A 61 -16.50 -2.70 -1.68
N GLU A 62 -16.41 -3.78 -0.89
CA GLU A 62 -16.64 -3.66 0.55
C GLU A 62 -15.41 -3.07 1.24
N SER A 63 -15.61 -1.96 1.93
CA SER A 63 -14.65 -1.28 2.80
C SER A 63 -15.19 -1.20 4.23
N GLN A 64 -14.30 -0.94 5.17
CA GLN A 64 -14.66 -0.63 6.55
C GLN A 64 -14.39 0.85 6.83
N LEU A 65 -15.26 1.47 7.63
CA LEU A 65 -15.08 2.84 8.08
C LEU A 65 -14.28 2.83 9.38
N LEU A 66 -13.22 3.63 9.44
CA LEU A 66 -12.47 3.92 10.65
C LEU A 66 -12.69 5.38 11.02
N GLU A 67 -13.04 5.63 12.28
CA GLU A 67 -13.06 6.96 12.87
C GLU A 67 -11.69 7.22 13.49
N LEU A 68 -10.89 8.07 12.84
CA LEU A 68 -9.52 8.36 13.23
C LEU A 68 -9.42 9.76 13.83
N LYS A 69 -8.83 9.90 15.01
CA LYS A 69 -8.45 11.18 15.60
C LYS A 69 -7.11 11.68 15.05
N GLY A 70 -6.30 10.83 14.43
CA GLY A 70 -4.97 11.15 13.94
C GLY A 70 -4.71 10.71 12.51
N ASN A 71 -3.45 10.85 12.11
CA ASN A 71 -2.96 10.40 10.81
C ASN A 71 -2.02 9.20 10.93
N HIS A 72 -1.42 8.99 12.10
CA HIS A 72 -0.53 7.87 12.35
C HIS A 72 -1.35 6.69 12.88
N VAL A 73 -1.26 5.55 12.19
CA VAL A 73 -1.94 4.32 12.57
C VAL A 73 -0.95 3.15 12.62
N ILE A 74 -1.17 2.25 13.58
CA ILE A 74 -0.35 1.07 13.78
C ILE A 74 -1.21 -0.16 13.54
N PHE A 75 -0.70 -1.10 12.75
CA PHE A 75 -1.37 -2.36 12.44
C PHE A 75 -0.76 -3.49 13.24
N THR A 76 -1.59 -4.31 13.86
CA THR A 76 -1.16 -5.45 14.67
C THR A 76 -2.02 -6.68 14.41
N THR A 77 -1.60 -7.82 14.94
CA THR A 77 -2.35 -9.09 14.91
C THR A 77 -3.34 -9.25 16.07
N GLU A 78 -3.34 -8.35 17.06
CA GLU A 78 -4.18 -8.42 18.26
C GLU A 78 -4.79 -7.07 18.65
N ALA A 79 -6.00 -7.07 19.21
CA ALA A 79 -6.69 -5.83 19.60
C ALA A 79 -6.07 -5.11 20.82
N SER A 80 -5.23 -5.78 21.61
CA SER A 80 -4.71 -5.26 22.87
C SER A 80 -3.80 -4.06 22.64
N ALA A 81 -3.90 -3.01 23.48
CA ALA A 81 -3.02 -1.85 23.36
C ALA A 81 -1.54 -2.20 23.57
N GLU A 82 -1.26 -3.27 24.32
CA GLU A 82 0.08 -3.83 24.52
C GLU A 82 0.72 -4.30 23.21
N SER A 83 -0.08 -4.76 22.24
CA SER A 83 0.41 -5.22 20.93
C SER A 83 1.11 -4.12 20.12
N ILE A 84 0.85 -2.85 20.44
CA ILE A 84 1.48 -1.69 19.78
C ILE A 84 2.99 -1.68 20.03
N GLY A 85 3.44 -2.11 21.21
CA GLY A 85 4.85 -2.15 21.61
C GLY A 85 5.52 -3.52 21.44
N ASP A 86 4.78 -4.52 20.95
CA ASP A 86 5.28 -5.87 20.73
C ASP A 86 5.57 -6.08 19.24
N GLU A 87 6.86 -6.04 18.89
CA GLU A 87 7.34 -6.21 17.51
C GLU A 87 6.90 -7.55 16.88
N THR A 88 6.61 -8.58 17.69
CA THR A 88 6.13 -9.87 17.15
C THR A 88 4.66 -9.82 16.72
N LYS A 89 3.92 -8.83 17.21
CA LYS A 89 2.50 -8.61 16.89
C LYS A 89 2.30 -7.47 15.91
N LYS A 90 3.29 -6.60 15.75
CA LYS A 90 3.25 -5.46 14.83
C LYS A 90 3.41 -5.92 13.39
N LEU A 91 2.47 -5.47 12.54
CA LEU A 91 2.46 -5.73 11.10
C LEU A 91 3.00 -4.55 10.29
N GLY A 92 3.06 -3.37 10.90
CA GLY A 92 3.57 -2.14 10.30
C GLY A 92 2.84 -0.91 10.82
N GLU A 93 3.28 0.26 10.36
CA GLU A 93 2.70 1.56 10.70
C GLU A 93 2.58 2.42 9.44
N LEU A 94 1.61 3.34 9.42
CA LEU A 94 1.37 4.23 8.31
C LEU A 94 1.04 5.64 8.79
N ASP A 95 1.65 6.63 8.14
CA ASP A 95 1.18 8.01 8.17
C ASP A 95 0.21 8.25 7.02
N LEU A 96 -1.08 8.25 7.34
CA LEU A 96 -2.16 8.49 6.38
C LEU A 96 -2.19 9.99 6.02
N PRO A 97 -2.14 10.36 4.72
CA PRO A 97 -2.27 11.75 4.33
C PRO A 97 -3.60 12.35 4.82
N ALA A 98 -3.57 13.53 5.45
CA ALA A 98 -4.74 14.14 6.10
C ALA A 98 -5.96 14.31 5.18
N LYS A 99 -5.72 14.50 3.87
CA LYS A 99 -6.78 14.67 2.85
C LYS A 99 -7.24 13.36 2.22
N LEU A 100 -6.60 12.24 2.54
CA LEU A 100 -6.95 10.94 1.98
C LEU A 100 -8.10 10.34 2.79
N ALA A 101 -9.27 10.26 2.18
CA ALA A 101 -10.48 9.70 2.81
C ALA A 101 -10.63 8.19 2.62
N ARG A 102 -9.83 7.57 1.74
CA ARG A 102 -9.90 6.13 1.46
C ARG A 102 -8.57 5.55 1.01
N GLY A 103 -8.28 4.31 1.39
CA GLY A 103 -7.06 3.63 0.99
C GLY A 103 -7.20 2.11 0.96
N ILE A 104 -6.41 1.49 0.08
CA ILE A 104 -6.12 0.05 0.18
C ILE A 104 -4.85 -0.06 1.02
N VAL A 105 -4.91 -0.82 2.10
CA VAL A 105 -3.73 -1.16 2.89
C VAL A 105 -3.35 -2.59 2.60
N PHE A 106 -2.08 -2.84 2.35
CA PHE A 106 -1.58 -4.20 2.18
C PHE A 106 -0.30 -4.43 2.95
N PHE A 107 -0.04 -5.70 3.28
CA PHE A 107 1.06 -6.09 4.15
C PHE A 107 2.08 -6.93 3.39
N SER A 108 3.35 -6.62 3.58
CA SER A 108 4.47 -7.48 3.20
C SER A 108 5.14 -8.02 4.47
N PRO A 109 5.49 -9.31 4.51
CA PRO A 109 6.21 -9.88 5.63
C PRO A 109 7.60 -9.24 5.71
N ALA A 110 8.15 -9.30 6.93
CA ALA A 110 9.56 -9.15 7.21
C ALA A 110 10.43 -10.04 6.29
N ASP A 111 11.61 -9.55 5.90
CA ASP A 111 12.70 -10.40 5.41
C ASP A 111 13.89 -10.31 6.39
N GLY A 112 14.45 -11.45 6.80
CA GLY A 112 15.51 -11.49 7.81
C GLY A 112 15.15 -10.76 9.11
N ASP A 113 15.91 -9.71 9.44
CA ASP A 113 15.75 -8.86 10.63
C ASP A 113 14.87 -7.61 10.38
N GLU A 114 14.34 -7.42 9.16
CA GLU A 114 13.47 -6.26 8.86
C GLU A 114 12.07 -6.45 9.44
N PRO A 115 11.41 -5.40 9.95
CA PRO A 115 10.03 -5.51 10.40
C PRO A 115 9.07 -5.73 9.22
N ALA A 116 7.91 -6.33 9.52
CA ALA A 116 6.81 -6.34 8.58
C ALA A 116 6.40 -4.90 8.20
N ALA A 117 5.99 -4.71 6.95
CA ALA A 117 5.62 -3.40 6.44
C ALA A 117 4.17 -3.35 5.98
N ALA A 118 3.49 -2.28 6.38
CA ALA A 118 2.21 -1.87 5.85
C ALA A 118 2.43 -0.86 4.74
N HIS A 119 1.63 -0.96 3.68
CA HIS A 119 1.72 -0.10 2.50
C HIS A 119 0.36 0.50 2.19
N LEU A 120 0.35 1.75 1.75
CA LEU A 120 -0.86 2.49 1.43
C LEU A 120 -0.99 2.74 -0.06
N VAL A 121 -2.15 2.44 -0.62
CA VAL A 121 -2.55 2.86 -1.97
C VAL A 121 -3.69 3.85 -1.87
N ASP A 122 -3.53 5.03 -2.48
CA ASP A 122 -4.63 5.99 -2.66
C ASP A 122 -5.74 5.35 -3.49
N ASP A 123 -6.88 5.08 -2.83
CA ASP A 123 -8.04 4.41 -3.40
C ASP A 123 -9.07 5.38 -4.02
N SER A 124 -8.73 6.66 -4.10
CA SER A 124 -9.58 7.66 -4.76
C SER A 124 -9.60 7.47 -6.27
N ALA A 125 -10.65 7.96 -6.93
CA ALA A 125 -10.74 7.94 -8.39
C ALA A 125 -9.62 8.75 -9.07
N LYS A 126 -8.98 9.67 -8.33
CA LYS A 126 -7.83 10.44 -8.80
C LYS A 126 -6.53 9.64 -8.66
N GLY A 127 -6.31 9.00 -7.51
CA GLY A 127 -5.09 8.24 -7.22
C GLY A 127 -5.05 6.87 -7.89
N PHE A 128 -6.20 6.24 -8.09
CA PHE A 128 -6.34 4.96 -8.77
C PHE A 128 -7.62 4.94 -9.63
N PRO A 129 -7.57 5.54 -10.83
CA PRO A 129 -8.74 5.66 -11.72
C PRO A 129 -9.20 4.31 -12.28
N ALA A 130 -10.49 4.20 -12.59
CA ALA A 130 -11.05 3.05 -13.31
C ALA A 130 -10.39 2.87 -14.69
N GLY A 131 -10.28 1.62 -15.15
CA GLY A 131 -9.68 1.28 -16.44
C GLY A 131 -8.16 1.35 -16.47
N THR A 132 -7.51 1.33 -15.31
CA THR A 132 -6.05 1.39 -15.17
C THR A 132 -5.48 0.15 -14.48
N PHE A 133 -4.21 -0.12 -14.76
CA PHE A 133 -3.39 -0.93 -13.86
C PHE A 133 -2.51 0.00 -13.03
N LYS A 134 -2.48 -0.20 -11.71
CA LYS A 134 -1.48 0.39 -10.82
C LYS A 134 -0.45 -0.66 -10.49
N VAL A 135 0.80 -0.36 -10.77
CA VAL A 135 1.95 -1.20 -10.46
C VAL A 135 2.72 -0.55 -9.33
N ILE A 136 3.03 -1.30 -8.27
CA ILE A 136 3.84 -0.85 -7.14
C ILE A 136 5.09 -1.71 -7.12
N ASN A 137 6.25 -1.10 -7.34
CA ASN A 137 7.52 -1.79 -7.26
C ASN A 137 8.14 -1.59 -5.89
N LEU A 138 8.02 -2.60 -5.02
CA LEU A 138 8.65 -2.62 -3.69
C LEU A 138 10.04 -3.27 -3.70
N SER A 139 10.57 -3.64 -4.88
CA SER A 139 11.95 -4.12 -4.97
C SER A 139 12.94 -2.96 -5.11
N SER A 140 14.22 -3.26 -4.90
CA SER A 140 15.33 -2.35 -5.18
C SER A 140 15.75 -2.34 -6.66
N LEU A 141 15.14 -3.19 -7.49
CA LEU A 141 15.54 -3.40 -8.89
C LEU A 141 14.69 -2.59 -9.85
N GLU A 142 15.32 -2.10 -10.90
CA GLU A 142 14.62 -1.56 -12.06
C GLU A 142 13.80 -2.66 -12.72
N VAL A 143 12.52 -2.40 -12.94
CA VAL A 143 11.59 -3.34 -13.55
C VAL A 143 10.91 -2.69 -14.73
N LYS A 144 10.68 -3.47 -15.78
CA LYS A 144 9.76 -3.09 -16.86
C LYS A 144 8.67 -4.14 -17.02
N ILE A 145 7.46 -3.65 -17.28
CA ILE A 145 6.33 -4.49 -17.70
C ILE A 145 6.07 -4.19 -19.17
N GLU A 146 6.07 -5.23 -20.00
CA GLU A 146 5.68 -5.15 -21.39
C GLU A 146 4.24 -5.66 -21.55
N LEU A 147 3.37 -4.82 -22.11
CA LEU A 147 2.01 -5.20 -22.51
C LEU A 147 1.93 -5.12 -24.03
N GLU A 148 1.65 -6.24 -24.72
CA GLU A 148 1.63 -6.30 -26.20
C GLU A 148 2.90 -5.66 -26.81
N GLN A 149 4.07 -5.96 -26.25
CA GLN A 149 5.39 -5.43 -26.63
C GLN A 149 5.65 -3.95 -26.29
N LYS A 150 4.65 -3.22 -25.78
CA LYS A 150 4.85 -1.83 -25.30
C LYS A 150 5.44 -1.86 -23.88
N PRO A 151 6.64 -1.28 -23.66
CA PRO A 151 7.26 -1.27 -22.34
C PRO A 151 6.69 -0.16 -21.44
N PHE A 152 6.56 -0.47 -20.15
CA PHE A 152 6.19 0.43 -19.08
C PHE A 152 7.23 0.32 -17.96
N PRO A 153 8.11 1.32 -17.77
CA PRO A 153 9.11 1.31 -16.71
C PRO A 153 8.44 1.45 -15.33
N CYS A 154 8.95 0.70 -14.37
CA CYS A 154 8.50 0.63 -12.99
C CYS A 154 9.72 0.79 -12.08
N ALA A 155 10.06 2.04 -11.76
CA ALA A 155 11.23 2.37 -10.97
C ALA A 155 11.17 1.74 -9.55
N PRO A 156 12.32 1.45 -8.93
CA PRO A 156 12.41 0.94 -7.56
C PRO A 156 11.67 1.84 -6.56
N GLN A 157 10.93 1.23 -5.64
CA GLN A 157 10.20 1.92 -4.56
C GLN A 157 9.20 2.98 -5.08
N LYS A 158 8.63 2.78 -6.27
CA LYS A 158 7.67 3.71 -6.90
C LYS A 158 6.39 3.02 -7.38
N GLU A 159 5.36 3.84 -7.50
CA GLU A 159 4.12 3.47 -8.19
C GLU A 159 4.16 3.94 -9.65
N THR A 160 3.71 3.07 -10.56
CA THR A 160 3.48 3.37 -11.97
C THR A 160 2.00 3.14 -12.31
N LEU A 161 1.36 4.16 -12.88
CA LEU A 161 -0.01 4.04 -13.39
C LEU A 161 0.02 3.77 -14.90
N ILE A 162 -0.52 2.63 -15.30
CA ILE A 162 -0.69 2.25 -16.71
C ILE A 162 -2.14 2.52 -17.11
N ALA A 163 -2.34 3.64 -17.79
CA ALA A 163 -3.61 3.98 -18.44
C ALA A 163 -3.61 3.53 -19.91
N LYS A 164 -4.78 3.15 -20.43
CA LYS A 164 -4.95 2.72 -21.84
C LYS A 164 -3.94 1.65 -22.25
N ALA A 165 -3.90 0.56 -21.48
CA ALA A 165 -3.08 -0.60 -21.79
C ALA A 165 -3.42 -1.12 -23.21
N PRO A 166 -2.42 -1.43 -24.05
CA PRO A 166 -2.67 -2.03 -25.37
C PRO A 166 -3.27 -3.43 -25.19
N VAL A 167 -4.26 -3.78 -26.01
CA VAL A 167 -4.92 -5.09 -25.96
C VAL A 167 -4.96 -5.72 -27.34
N ASN A 168 -4.93 -7.04 -27.38
CA ASN A 168 -5.16 -7.82 -28.59
C ASN A 168 -6.65 -8.02 -28.87
N ASP A 169 -6.96 -8.79 -29.92
CA ASP A 169 -8.32 -9.09 -30.39
C ASP A 169 -9.20 -9.80 -29.35
N ARG A 170 -8.62 -10.38 -28.30
CA ARG A 170 -9.34 -11.00 -27.17
C ARG A 170 -9.62 -10.02 -26.03
N ASN A 171 -9.38 -8.73 -26.24
CA ASN A 171 -9.52 -7.67 -25.24
C ASN A 171 -8.70 -7.94 -23.96
N ALA A 172 -7.48 -8.45 -24.16
CA ALA A 172 -6.50 -8.70 -23.11
C ALA A 172 -5.10 -8.32 -23.60
N SER A 173 -4.16 -8.12 -22.69
CA SER A 173 -2.75 -7.86 -22.98
C SER A 173 -1.91 -9.09 -22.64
N GLY A 174 -1.09 -9.56 -23.58
CA GLY A 174 0.06 -10.40 -23.28
C GLY A 174 1.05 -9.61 -22.43
N MET A 175 1.23 -10.03 -21.19
CA MET A 175 2.11 -9.38 -20.22
C MET A 175 3.40 -10.17 -20.04
N ARG A 176 4.54 -9.48 -20.10
CA ARG A 176 5.84 -9.99 -19.65
C ARG A 176 6.47 -8.97 -18.71
N ALA A 177 7.09 -9.44 -17.62
CA ALA A 177 7.81 -8.59 -16.69
C ALA A 177 9.29 -8.98 -16.64
N PHE A 178 10.14 -7.97 -16.64
CA PHE A 178 11.59 -8.11 -16.63
C PHE A 178 12.19 -7.24 -15.53
N TYR A 179 13.26 -7.70 -14.92
CA TYR A 179 14.10 -6.88 -14.04
C TYR A 179 15.49 -6.71 -14.67
N GLU A 180 16.16 -5.61 -14.33
CA GLU A 180 17.52 -5.34 -14.79
C GLU A 180 18.51 -6.28 -14.09
N ASP A 181 19.34 -6.97 -14.86
CA ASP A 181 20.34 -7.91 -14.40
C ASP A 181 21.60 -7.72 -15.23
N GLU A 182 22.63 -7.09 -14.65
CA GLU A 182 23.90 -6.81 -15.33
C GLU A 182 24.62 -8.08 -15.81
N ALA A 183 24.35 -9.22 -15.18
CA ALA A 183 24.92 -10.50 -15.58
C ALA A 183 24.17 -11.15 -16.76
N ALA A 184 22.99 -10.65 -17.13
CA ALA A 184 22.22 -11.16 -18.26
C ALA A 184 22.76 -10.60 -19.59
N PRO A 185 22.83 -11.41 -20.68
CA PRO A 185 23.36 -10.97 -21.97
C PRO A 185 22.68 -9.73 -22.59
N GLN A 186 21.43 -9.47 -22.23
CA GLN A 186 20.66 -8.31 -22.70
C GLN A 186 20.40 -7.27 -21.60
N GLY A 187 21.02 -7.40 -20.43
CA GLY A 187 20.78 -6.55 -19.26
C GLY A 187 19.40 -6.74 -18.61
N TRP A 188 18.55 -7.62 -19.16
CA TRP A 188 17.18 -7.84 -18.68
C TRP A 188 16.90 -9.33 -18.55
N LYS A 189 16.31 -9.70 -17.41
CA LYS A 189 15.88 -11.08 -17.15
C LYS A 189 14.38 -11.12 -16.88
N GLN A 190 13.67 -11.98 -17.62
CA GLN A 190 12.23 -12.16 -17.45
C GLN A 190 11.96 -12.93 -16.15
N PHE A 191 10.97 -12.48 -15.37
CA PHE A 191 10.55 -13.14 -14.13
C PHE A 191 9.06 -13.47 -14.07
N ALA A 192 8.24 -12.88 -14.93
CA ALA A 192 6.82 -13.22 -15.03
C ALA A 192 6.31 -13.10 -16.48
N ALA A 193 5.32 -13.93 -16.82
CA ALA A 193 4.52 -13.81 -18.03
C ALA A 193 3.08 -14.26 -17.74
N SER A 194 2.09 -13.51 -18.22
CA SER A 194 0.67 -13.85 -18.04
C SER A 194 -0.22 -13.11 -19.05
N MET A 195 -1.53 -13.33 -18.97
CA MET A 195 -2.52 -12.54 -19.71
C MET A 195 -3.25 -11.59 -18.76
N TRP A 196 -3.26 -10.31 -19.06
CA TRP A 196 -4.00 -9.30 -18.30
C TRP A 196 -5.28 -8.91 -19.05
N PRO A 197 -6.47 -9.22 -18.53
CA PRO A 197 -7.71 -8.78 -19.17
C PRO A 197 -7.79 -7.24 -19.17
N ASN A 198 -8.37 -6.65 -20.20
CA ASN A 198 -8.64 -5.21 -20.20
C ASN A 198 -9.42 -4.84 -18.92
N PRO A 199 -8.92 -3.88 -18.12
CA PRO A 199 -9.57 -3.53 -16.86
C PRO A 199 -10.98 -2.94 -17.10
N GLY A 200 -11.26 -2.34 -18.25
CA GLY A 200 -12.58 -1.79 -18.56
C GLY A 200 -13.02 -0.76 -17.52
N LYS A 201 -14.07 -1.06 -16.75
CA LYS A 201 -14.52 -0.24 -15.59
C LYS A 201 -13.91 -0.67 -14.25
N LYS A 202 -13.20 -1.79 -14.21
CA LYS A 202 -12.47 -2.29 -13.03
C LYS A 202 -11.08 -1.66 -12.98
N ARG A 203 -10.31 -2.04 -11.97
CA ARG A 203 -8.89 -1.69 -11.82
C ARG A 203 -8.07 -2.96 -11.63
N GLY A 204 -6.77 -2.89 -11.92
CA GLY A 204 -5.84 -3.98 -11.60
C GLY A 204 -4.68 -3.46 -10.75
N LEU A 205 -4.49 -4.03 -9.56
CA LEU A 205 -3.35 -3.72 -8.71
C LEU A 205 -2.27 -4.80 -8.91
N GLN A 206 -1.03 -4.38 -9.13
CA GLN A 206 0.09 -5.25 -9.39
C GLN A 206 1.21 -4.86 -8.43
N ILE A 207 1.69 -5.81 -7.63
CA ILE A 207 2.69 -5.56 -6.60
C ILE A 207 3.91 -6.40 -6.95
N ILE A 208 5.03 -5.74 -7.19
CA ILE A 208 6.32 -6.37 -7.40
C ILE A 208 7.04 -6.35 -6.05
N LEU A 209 7.51 -7.51 -5.62
CA LEU A 209 8.14 -7.73 -4.32
C LEU A 209 9.54 -8.32 -4.53
N PRO A 210 10.50 -8.03 -3.64
CA PRO A 210 11.67 -8.89 -3.47
C PRO A 210 11.21 -10.34 -3.32
N ALA A 211 11.84 -11.27 -4.03
CA ALA A 211 11.45 -12.67 -3.94
C ALA A 211 12.18 -13.37 -2.79
N GLN A 212 11.48 -14.28 -2.12
CA GLN A 212 12.07 -15.23 -1.19
C GLN A 212 12.42 -16.53 -1.95
N GLY A 213 13.56 -17.16 -1.63
CA GLY A 213 13.92 -18.48 -2.17
C GLY A 213 14.63 -18.50 -3.53
N GLY A 214 15.52 -17.53 -3.81
CA GLY A 214 16.48 -17.61 -4.93
C GLY A 214 16.01 -17.00 -6.26
N GLN A 215 14.78 -16.48 -6.34
CA GLN A 215 14.40 -15.51 -7.37
C GLN A 215 14.79 -14.10 -6.91
N ALA A 216 14.95 -13.15 -7.84
CA ALA A 216 15.24 -11.75 -7.48
C ALA A 216 13.97 -10.99 -7.10
N VAL A 217 12.90 -11.17 -7.87
CA VAL A 217 11.61 -10.49 -7.68
C VAL A 217 10.43 -11.39 -8.04
N THR A 218 9.27 -11.15 -7.41
CA THR A 218 8.00 -11.79 -7.75
C THR A 218 6.92 -10.76 -8.04
N LEU A 219 5.91 -11.15 -8.82
CA LEU A 219 4.74 -10.32 -9.13
C LEU A 219 3.48 -10.93 -8.52
N ARG A 220 2.64 -10.08 -7.91
CA ARG A 220 1.32 -10.44 -7.39
C ARG A 220 0.27 -9.49 -7.94
N GLY A 221 -0.74 -10.04 -8.61
CA GLY A 221 -1.80 -9.28 -9.26
C GLY A 221 -3.15 -9.47 -8.60
N PHE A 222 -3.91 -8.38 -8.48
CA PHE A 222 -5.25 -8.35 -7.90
C PHE A 222 -6.19 -7.62 -8.84
N ASN A 223 -7.30 -8.28 -9.19
CA ASN A 223 -8.43 -7.62 -9.82
C ASN A 223 -9.19 -6.83 -8.77
N ASP A 224 -9.48 -5.58 -9.05
CA ASP A 224 -10.14 -4.67 -8.13
C ASP A 224 -11.45 -4.17 -8.71
N VAL A 225 -12.54 -4.60 -8.06
CA VAL A 225 -13.90 -4.21 -8.41
C VAL A 225 -14.32 -3.03 -7.56
N VAL A 226 -14.37 -1.86 -8.20
CA VAL A 226 -14.95 -0.65 -7.61
C VAL A 226 -16.44 -0.55 -7.86
N GLU A 227 -17.15 0.01 -6.90
CA GLU A 227 -18.51 0.50 -7.13
C GLU A 227 -18.42 1.71 -8.07
N VAL A 228 -18.98 1.58 -9.27
CA VAL A 228 -19.13 2.70 -10.20
C VAL A 228 -20.39 3.43 -9.78
N LYS A 229 -20.24 4.50 -9.00
CA LYS A 229 -21.34 5.45 -8.72
C LYS A 229 -21.52 6.40 -9.89
#